data_AF-A0A9P0FLI0-F1
#
_entry.id   AF-A0A9P0FLI0-F1
#
_cell.length_a   1.000
_cell.length_b   1.000
_cell.length_c   1.000
_cell.angle_alpha   90.00
_cell.angle_beta   90.00
_cell.angle_gamma   90.00
#
_symmetry.space_group_name_H-M   'P 1'
#
loop_
_entity.id
_entity.type
_entity.pdbx_description
1 polymer ?
#
loop_
_entity_poly.entity_id
_entity_poly.type
_entity_poly.pdbx_seq_one_letter_code
_entity_poly.pdbx_strand_id
1 'polypeptide(L)'
;MKDKTFNDCLKENELSAWNSIKGVIEGLLGNNRDENYRDLVNTMMISFEKMGVNMSLNVNLLHAHLDLFENQLSTESDEQGERFH
;
A
#
# COMPACT_ATOMS: atom_id res chain seq x y z
N MET A 1 -5.99 14.90 10.68
CA MET A 1 -7.34 14.72 11.26
C MET A 1 -7.93 13.47 10.62
N LYS A 2 -8.05 12.35 11.34
CA LYS A 2 -8.70 11.15 10.80
C LYS A 2 -10.20 11.46 10.73
N ASP A 3 -10.71 11.73 9.54
CA ASP A 3 -12.14 11.93 9.33
C ASP A 3 -12.85 10.62 9.68
N LYS A 4 -13.66 10.64 10.74
CA LYS A 4 -14.38 9.45 11.22
C LYS A 4 -15.46 9.00 10.24
N THR A 5 -15.91 9.89 9.36
CA THR A 5 -17.01 9.65 8.43
C THR A 5 -16.55 9.25 7.02
N PHE A 6 -15.24 9.35 6.72
CA PHE A 6 -14.72 8.99 5.40
C PHE A 6 -15.03 7.55 5.01
N ASN A 7 -14.85 6.60 5.94
CA ASN A 7 -15.16 5.19 5.67
C ASN A 7 -16.66 4.97 5.42
N ASP A 8 -17.53 5.80 6.02
CA ASP A 8 -18.98 5.71 5.86
C ASP A 8 -19.44 6.18 4.46
N CYS A 9 -18.59 6.94 3.76
CA CYS A 9 -18.84 7.39 2.39
C CYS A 9 -18.43 6.36 1.32
N LEU A 10 -17.72 5.28 1.70
CA LEU A 10 -17.22 4.27 0.76
C LEU A 10 -18.22 3.13 0.59
N LYS A 11 -18.35 2.64 -0.65
CA LYS A 11 -19.04 1.38 -0.92
C LYS A 11 -18.23 0.20 -0.39
N GLU A 12 -18.84 -0.97 -0.29
CA GLU A 12 -18.21 -2.17 0.27
C GLU A 12 -16.87 -2.53 -0.42
N ASN A 13 -16.82 -2.48 -1.75
CA ASN A 13 -15.61 -2.75 -2.53
C ASN A 13 -14.54 -1.66 -2.34
N GLU A 14 -14.94 -0.39 -2.32
CA GLU A 14 -14.06 0.76 -2.07
C GLU A 14 -13.48 0.72 -0.65
N LEU A 15 -14.28 0.37 0.34
CA LEU A 15 -13.86 0.20 1.73
C LEU A 15 -12.89 -0.98 1.86
N SER A 16 -13.15 -2.09 1.18
CA SER A 16 -12.25 -3.24 1.15
C SER A 16 -10.88 -2.86 0.58
N ALA A 17 -10.85 -2.18 -0.58
CA ALA A 17 -9.59 -1.72 -1.15
C ALA A 17 -8.89 -0.67 -0.30
N TRP A 18 -9.64 0.26 0.31
CA TRP A 18 -9.07 1.23 1.25
C TRP A 18 -8.42 0.56 2.47
N ASN A 19 -9.04 -0.50 3.00
CA ASN A 19 -8.45 -1.30 4.07
C ASN A 19 -7.20 -2.04 3.61
N SER A 20 -7.17 -2.58 2.39
CA SER A 20 -5.96 -3.20 1.82
C SER A 20 -4.82 -2.19 1.66
N ILE A 21 -5.11 -0.97 1.19
CA ILE A 21 -4.11 0.11 1.09
C ILE A 21 -3.53 0.45 2.46
N LYS A 22 -4.39 0.60 3.49
CA LYS A 22 -3.92 0.86 4.86
C LYS A 22 -3.02 -0.26 5.37
N GLY A 23 -3.37 -1.52 5.09
CA GLY A 23 -2.54 -2.67 5.44
C GLY A 23 -1.14 -2.58 4.80
N VAL A 24 -1.05 -2.23 3.51
CA VAL A 24 0.25 -2.04 2.84
C VAL A 24 1.02 -0.85 3.43
N ILE A 25 0.34 0.26 3.74
CA ILE A 25 1.01 1.41 4.37
C ILE A 25 1.58 1.03 5.74
N GLU A 26 0.82 0.31 6.55
CA GLU A 26 1.23 -0.04 7.92
C GLU A 26 2.29 -1.17 7.94
N GLY A 27 2.12 -2.19 7.10
CA GLY A 27 2.95 -3.40 7.11
C GLY A 27 4.10 -3.42 6.09
N LEU A 28 4.16 -2.50 5.12
CA LEU A 28 5.27 -2.40 4.16
C LEU A 28 5.99 -1.06 4.23
N LEU A 29 5.24 0.04 4.14
CA LEU A 29 5.78 1.40 4.08
C LEU A 29 5.90 2.08 5.45
N GLY A 30 5.51 1.36 6.51
CA GLY A 30 5.63 1.82 7.88
C GLY A 30 7.05 1.65 8.41
N ASN A 31 7.28 2.13 9.63
CA ASN A 31 8.60 2.03 10.29
C ASN A 31 9.09 0.58 10.44
N ASN A 32 8.14 -0.35 10.59
CA ASN A 32 8.41 -1.77 10.68
C ASN A 32 7.71 -2.46 9.52
N ARG A 33 8.39 -3.43 8.92
CA ARG A 33 7.83 -4.26 7.86
C ARG A 33 7.32 -5.56 8.47
N ASP A 34 6.08 -5.92 8.15
CA ASP A 34 5.49 -7.19 8.56
C ASP A 34 6.06 -8.33 7.73
N GLU A 35 6.25 -9.52 8.32
CA GLU A 35 6.75 -10.70 7.59
C GLU A 35 5.83 -11.12 6.44
N ASN A 36 4.53 -10.82 6.54
CA ASN A 36 3.52 -11.12 5.53
C ASN A 36 3.23 -9.96 4.56
N TYR A 37 4.13 -8.97 4.44
CA TYR A 37 3.93 -7.81 3.56
C TYR A 37 3.60 -8.19 2.11
N ARG A 38 4.12 -9.32 1.60
CA ARG A 38 3.80 -9.85 0.27
C ARG A 38 2.31 -10.17 0.13
N ASP A 39 1.71 -10.76 1.16
CA ASP A 39 0.28 -11.09 1.19
C ASP A 39 -0.58 -9.83 1.28
N LEU A 40 -0.12 -8.80 2.00
CA LEU A 40 -0.78 -7.49 2.07
C LEU A 40 -0.85 -6.84 0.67
N VAL A 41 0.25 -6.86 -0.07
CA VAL A 41 0.30 -6.30 -1.43
C VAL A 41 -0.55 -7.13 -2.40
N ASN A 42 -0.47 -8.46 -2.36
CA ASN A 42 -1.33 -9.33 -3.16
C ASN A 42 -2.83 -9.07 -2.89
N THR A 43 -3.19 -8.89 -1.62
CA THR A 43 -4.57 -8.56 -1.22
C THR A 43 -5.01 -7.22 -1.80
N MET A 44 -4.13 -6.21 -1.80
CA MET A 44 -4.40 -4.91 -2.43
C MET A 44 -4.63 -5.03 -3.93
N MET A 45 -3.82 -5.83 -4.64
CA MET A 45 -3.96 -6.07 -6.09
C MET A 45 -5.32 -6.71 -6.42
N ILE A 46 -5.71 -7.73 -5.65
CA ILE A 46 -7.01 -8.41 -5.83
C ILE A 46 -8.17 -7.44 -5.56
N SER A 47 -8.06 -6.58 -4.54
CA SER A 47 -9.09 -5.58 -4.24
C SER A 47 -9.25 -4.56 -5.37
N PHE A 48 -8.15 -4.13 -6.00
CA PHE A 48 -8.19 -3.22 -7.14
C PHE A 48 -8.76 -3.88 -8.41
N GLU A 49 -8.41 -5.13 -8.68
CA GLU A 49 -9.00 -5.89 -9.78
C GLU A 49 -10.52 -6.03 -9.60
N LYS A 50 -10.98 -6.35 -8.39
CA LYS A 50 -12.42 -6.43 -8.06
C LYS A 50 -13.15 -5.09 -8.18
N MET A 51 -12.46 -3.98 -7.91
CA MET A 51 -13.02 -2.65 -8.13
C MET A 51 -13.08 -2.27 -9.62
N GLY A 52 -12.38 -3.00 -10.49
CA GLY A 52 -12.28 -2.67 -11.91
C GLY A 52 -11.52 -1.37 -12.19
N VAL A 53 -10.63 -0.97 -11.27
CA VAL A 53 -9.83 0.26 -11.42
C VAL A 53 -8.52 -0.02 -12.12
N ASN A 54 -8.10 0.90 -12.98
CA ASN A 54 -6.77 0.86 -13.54
C ASN A 54 -5.76 1.17 -12.43
N MET A 55 -4.78 0.29 -12.25
CA MET A 55 -3.70 0.52 -11.29
C MET A 55 -2.78 1.62 -11.79
N SER A 56 -2.43 2.54 -10.90
CA SER A 56 -1.44 3.56 -11.20
C SER A 56 -0.07 2.91 -11.44
N LEU A 57 0.79 3.59 -12.19
CA LEU A 57 2.16 3.12 -12.44
C LEU A 57 2.90 2.83 -11.12
N ASN A 58 2.69 3.65 -10.09
CA ASN A 58 3.33 3.50 -8.78
C ASN A 58 2.91 2.20 -8.07
N VAL A 59 1.64 1.81 -8.16
CA VAL A 59 1.16 0.54 -7.58
C VAL A 59 1.76 -0.66 -8.32
N ASN A 60 1.83 -0.58 -9.65
CA ASN A 60 2.47 -1.63 -10.45
C ASN A 60 3.97 -1.73 -10.16
N LEU A 61 4.65 -0.59 -10.00
CA LEU A 61 6.07 -0.55 -9.66
C LEU A 61 6.33 -1.14 -8.26
N LEU A 62 5.50 -0.77 -7.28
CA LEU A 62 5.56 -1.33 -5.93
C LEU A 62 5.45 -2.85 -5.94
N HIS A 63 4.49 -3.40 -6.70
CA HIS A 63 4.30 -4.84 -6.81
C HIS A 63 5.44 -5.53 -7.57
N ALA A 64 5.93 -4.93 -8.66
CA ALA A 64 7.01 -5.50 -9.48
C ALA A 64 8.36 -5.55 -8.74
N HIS A 65 8.58 -4.65 -7.78
CA HIS A 65 9.84 -4.50 -7.05
C HIS A 65 9.76 -4.91 -5.57
N LEU A 66 8.80 -5.77 -5.20
CA LEU A 66 8.70 -6.28 -3.82
C LEU A 66 9.96 -7.02 -3.35
N ASP A 67 10.69 -7.64 -4.28
CA ASP A 67 11.98 -8.28 -4.05
C ASP A 67 13.10 -7.29 -3.67
N LEU A 68 13.05 -6.06 -4.17
CA LEU A 68 14.00 -5.02 -3.77
C LEU A 68 13.82 -4.64 -2.31
N PHE A 69 12.58 -4.66 -1.81
CA PHE A 69 12.31 -4.39 -0.40
C PHE A 69 12.97 -5.43 0.51
N GLU A 70 13.06 -6.71 0.14
CA GLU A 70 13.73 -7.73 0.98
C GLU A 70 15.19 -7.40 1.30
N ASN A 71 15.84 -6.70 0.38
CA ASN A 71 17.24 -6.31 0.54
C ASN A 71 17.41 -4.95 1.25
N GLN A 72 16.33 -4.19 1.45
CA GLN A 72 16.32 -2.88 2.09
C GLN A 72 15.85 -2.98 3.54
N LEU A 73 16.57 -2.34 4.47
CA LEU A 73 16.10 -2.20 5.85
C LEU A 73 14.79 -1.39 5.87
N SER A 74 13.87 -1.70 6.81
CA SER A 74 12.60 -0.96 6.91
C SER A 74 12.79 0.54 7.18
N THR A 75 13.96 0.94 7.68
CA THR A 75 14.35 2.33 7.93
C THR A 75 15.01 3.02 6.73
N GLU A 76 15.37 2.26 5.68
CA GLU A 76 15.94 2.79 4.43
C GLU A 76 14.80 3.16 3.48
N SER A 77 14.07 4.22 3.84
CA SER A 77 13.12 4.88 2.95
C SER A 77 13.82 6.03 2.23
N ASP A 78 13.60 6.17 0.91
CA ASP A 78 14.11 7.29 0.12
C ASP A 78 13.31 8.59 0.34
N GLU A 79 12.50 8.65 1.41
CA GLU A 79 11.79 9.87 1.86
C GLU A 79 12.73 11.07 2.03
N GLN A 80 14.02 10.84 2.32
CA GLN A 80 15.00 11.93 2.39
C GLN A 80 15.42 12.45 1.00
N GLY A 81 15.42 11.62 -0.06
CA GLY A 81 15.75 12.03 -1.42
C GLY A 81 14.66 12.88 -2.09
N GLU A 82 13.39 12.53 -1.84
CA GLU A 82 12.21 13.26 -2.36
C GLU A 82 12.01 14.65 -1.71
N ARG A 83 12.63 14.92 -0.57
CA ARG A 83 12.52 16.19 0.14
C ARG A 83 13.35 17.32 -0.49
N PHE A 84 14.25 16.98 -1.42
CA PHE A 84 15.17 17.91 -2.08
C PHE A 84 14.78 18.23 -3.53
N HIS A 85 13.59 17.82 -3.98
CA HIS A 85 13.03 18.13 -5.31
C HIS A 85 11.78 19.01 -5.22
#